data_AF-A0A0A0M651-F1
#
_entry.id   AF-A0A0A0M651-F1
#
_cell.length_a   1.000
_cell.length_b   1.000
_cell.length_c   1.000
_cell.angle_alpha   90.00
_cell.angle_beta   90.00
_cell.angle_gamma   90.00
#
_symmetry.space_group_name_H-M   'P 1'
#
loop_
_entity.id
_entity.type
_entity.pdbx_description
1 polymer ?
#
loop_
_entity_poly.entity_id
_entity_poly.type
_entity_poly.pdbx_seq_one_letter_code
_entity_poly.pdbx_strand_id
1 'polypeptide(L)'
;SRAARAAREAWAEAGGTVVPAGEKLPAADVIVDALFGIGLSRPLEGAAAALVRAINGHPAPVLALDVPSGVDADTGHATGIAIDADHTLEFLAPKAGLRTGAARDLAGTLSLADLQVPSAGVDASAERLNADDLARWLLPRRRDSHKGLHGRVLCIGGDHGLGGAVMLAAEAALRT
;
A
#
# COMPACT_ATOMS: atom_id res chain seq x y z
N SER A 1 -22.61 7.26 8.41
CA SER A 1 -22.65 7.28 9.90
C SER A 1 -23.22 8.62 10.37
N ARG A 2 -23.53 8.77 11.67
CA ARG A 2 -23.99 10.06 12.25
C ARG A 2 -22.95 11.17 12.04
N ALA A 3 -21.67 10.87 12.25
CA ALA A 3 -20.56 11.79 12.03
C ALA A 3 -20.47 12.25 10.56
N ALA A 4 -20.57 11.33 9.60
CA ALA A 4 -20.55 11.68 8.17
C ALA A 4 -21.70 12.63 7.78
N ARG A 5 -22.89 12.46 8.37
CA ARG A 5 -24.02 13.37 8.15
C ARG A 5 -23.74 14.76 8.73
N ALA A 6 -23.24 14.83 9.96
CA ALA A 6 -22.88 16.10 10.60
C ALA A 6 -21.77 16.85 9.83
N ALA A 7 -20.76 16.13 9.33
CA ALA A 7 -19.71 16.73 8.51
C ALA A 7 -20.26 17.28 7.18
N ARG A 8 -21.21 16.57 6.55
CA ARG A 8 -21.90 17.05 5.35
C ARG A 8 -22.76 18.29 5.63
N GLU A 9 -23.45 18.33 6.76
CA GLU A 9 -24.24 19.50 7.19
C GLU A 9 -23.32 20.71 7.42
N ALA A 10 -22.22 20.53 8.17
CA ALA A 10 -21.22 21.57 8.38
C ALA A 10 -20.58 22.07 7.07
N TRP A 11 -20.32 21.19 6.10
CA TRP A 11 -19.86 21.58 4.77
C TRP A 11 -20.87 22.49 4.06
N ALA A 12 -22.16 22.15 4.10
CA ALA A 12 -23.21 22.96 3.50
C ALA A 12 -23.36 24.33 4.21
N GLU A 13 -23.29 24.36 5.55
CA GLU A 13 -23.32 25.58 6.35
C GLU A 13 -22.12 26.50 6.06
N ALA A 14 -20.96 25.93 5.75
CA ALA A 14 -19.77 26.67 5.33
C ALA A 14 -19.84 27.19 3.88
N GLY A 15 -20.97 27.01 3.18
CA GLY A 15 -21.16 27.42 1.78
C GLY A 15 -20.65 26.40 0.76
N GLY A 16 -20.30 25.21 1.20
CA GLY A 16 -19.87 24.11 0.36
C GLY A 16 -21.00 23.59 -0.54
N THR A 17 -20.63 23.18 -1.75
CA THR A 17 -21.59 22.60 -2.70
C THR A 17 -21.58 21.08 -2.60
N VAL A 18 -22.77 20.47 -2.66
CA VAL A 18 -22.93 19.01 -2.76
C VAL A 18 -23.69 18.70 -4.03
N VAL A 19 -23.07 17.98 -4.95
CA VAL A 19 -23.70 17.49 -6.17
C VAL A 19 -23.87 15.98 -6.11
N PRO A 20 -24.95 15.43 -6.69
CA PRO A 20 -25.04 14.00 -6.91
C PRO A 20 -23.86 13.51 -7.76
N ALA A 21 -23.32 12.33 -7.43
CA ALA A 21 -22.28 11.72 -8.24
C ALA A 21 -22.80 11.46 -9.66
N GLY A 22 -22.01 11.85 -10.65
CA GLY A 22 -22.26 11.61 -12.07
C GLY A 22 -21.00 11.17 -12.77
N GLU A 23 -21.14 10.61 -13.97
CA GLU A 23 -20.01 10.09 -14.76
C GLU A 23 -19.06 11.19 -15.25
N LYS A 24 -19.54 12.44 -15.33
CA LYS A 24 -18.73 13.59 -15.75
C LYS A 24 -18.38 14.44 -14.54
N LEU A 25 -17.13 14.36 -14.13
CA LEU A 25 -16.58 15.19 -13.07
C LEU A 25 -16.31 16.62 -13.60
N PRO A 26 -16.49 17.65 -12.76
CA PRO A 26 -16.06 19.00 -13.10
C PRO A 26 -14.53 19.07 -13.20
N ALA A 27 -14.02 20.12 -13.85
CA ALA A 27 -12.60 20.42 -13.77
C ALA A 27 -12.19 20.65 -12.30
N ALA A 28 -11.05 20.09 -11.94
CA ALA A 28 -10.49 20.19 -10.60
C ALA A 28 -8.96 20.19 -10.70
N ASP A 29 -8.30 20.84 -9.74
CA ASP A 29 -6.85 20.79 -9.59
C ASP A 29 -6.39 19.57 -8.78
N VAL A 30 -7.30 18.99 -7.97
CA VAL A 30 -7.08 17.79 -7.16
C VAL A 30 -8.41 17.09 -6.93
N ILE A 31 -8.38 15.76 -6.90
CA ILE A 31 -9.50 14.92 -6.48
C ILE A 31 -9.15 14.26 -5.15
N VAL A 32 -10.06 14.33 -4.17
CA VAL A 32 -9.89 13.65 -2.89
C VAL A 32 -10.79 12.42 -2.86
N ASP A 33 -10.19 11.24 -2.82
CA ASP A 33 -10.92 10.00 -2.61
C ASP A 33 -11.17 9.76 -1.12
N ALA A 34 -12.45 9.81 -0.76
CA ALA A 34 -12.97 9.46 0.56
C ALA A 34 -14.22 8.58 0.43
N LEU A 35 -14.34 7.79 -0.66
CA LEU A 35 -15.53 6.98 -0.94
C LEU A 35 -15.60 5.77 0.00
N PHE A 36 -14.50 5.03 0.13
CA PHE A 36 -14.38 3.84 0.96
C PHE A 36 -12.98 3.75 1.59
N GLY A 37 -12.91 3.56 2.91
CA GLY A 37 -11.68 3.22 3.62
C GLY A 37 -11.62 1.71 3.95
N ILE A 38 -11.09 1.37 5.13
CA ILE A 38 -10.93 -0.01 5.64
C ILE A 38 -12.21 -0.87 5.71
N GLY A 39 -13.40 -0.30 5.52
CA GLY A 39 -14.67 -1.00 5.64
C GLY A 39 -15.14 -1.73 4.36
N LEU A 40 -14.35 -1.69 3.28
CA LEU A 40 -14.72 -2.31 2.01
C LEU A 40 -14.42 -3.82 2.04
N SER A 41 -15.47 -4.65 2.00
CA SER A 41 -15.36 -6.11 1.96
C SER A 41 -15.83 -6.72 0.64
N ARG A 42 -16.20 -5.89 -0.34
CA ARG A 42 -16.79 -6.32 -1.62
C ARG A 42 -16.27 -5.47 -2.78
N PRO A 43 -16.20 -6.04 -4.00
CA PRO A 43 -15.85 -5.29 -5.20
C PRO A 43 -16.73 -4.05 -5.39
N LEU A 44 -16.17 -3.00 -5.97
CA LEU A 44 -16.92 -1.81 -6.36
C LEU A 44 -17.78 -2.13 -7.59
N GLU A 45 -19.07 -1.82 -7.50
CA GLU A 45 -20.05 -2.11 -8.55
C GLU A 45 -20.94 -0.88 -8.84
N GLY A 46 -21.67 -0.94 -9.95
CA GLY A 46 -22.66 0.07 -10.32
C GLY A 46 -22.08 1.49 -10.36
N ALA A 47 -22.76 2.41 -9.66
CA ALA A 47 -22.39 3.83 -9.63
C ALA A 47 -21.01 4.09 -9.02
N ALA A 48 -20.59 3.28 -8.03
CA ALA A 48 -19.27 3.45 -7.41
C ALA A 48 -18.15 3.09 -8.40
N ALA A 49 -18.29 1.98 -9.12
CA ALA A 49 -17.34 1.59 -10.17
C ALA A 49 -17.29 2.60 -11.33
N ALA A 50 -18.44 3.17 -11.71
CA ALA A 50 -18.49 4.22 -12.74
C ALA A 50 -17.79 5.50 -12.28
N LEU A 51 -17.97 5.90 -11.02
CA LEU A 51 -17.30 7.06 -10.44
C LEU A 51 -15.78 6.86 -10.38
N VAL A 52 -15.31 5.68 -9.94
CA VAL A 52 -13.87 5.37 -9.92
C VAL A 52 -13.27 5.42 -11.33
N ARG A 53 -13.97 4.90 -12.35
CA ARG A 53 -13.54 5.06 -13.75
C ARG A 53 -13.40 6.52 -14.16
N ALA A 54 -14.37 7.35 -13.78
CA ALA A 54 -14.34 8.78 -14.09
C ALA A 54 -13.19 9.50 -13.36
N ILE A 55 -12.91 9.13 -12.11
CA ILE A 55 -11.79 9.67 -11.32
C ILE A 55 -10.45 9.28 -11.95
N ASN A 56 -10.20 8.00 -12.20
CA ASN A 56 -8.93 7.52 -12.77
C ASN A 56 -8.70 8.04 -14.20
N GLY A 57 -9.77 8.42 -14.92
CA GLY A 57 -9.68 9.05 -16.24
C GLY A 57 -9.53 10.57 -16.21
N HIS A 58 -9.60 11.20 -15.03
CA HIS A 58 -9.50 12.64 -14.88
C HIS A 58 -8.01 13.07 -14.84
N PRO A 59 -7.62 14.19 -15.47
CA PRO A 59 -6.21 14.61 -15.51
C PRO A 59 -5.66 15.19 -14.19
N ALA A 60 -6.50 15.31 -13.15
CA ALA A 60 -6.09 15.87 -11.88
C ALA A 60 -5.49 14.79 -10.98
N PRO A 61 -4.48 15.12 -10.16
CA PRO A 61 -3.95 14.16 -9.21
C PRO A 61 -5.00 13.75 -8.17
N VAL A 62 -4.90 12.51 -7.72
CA VAL A 62 -5.81 11.90 -6.75
C VAL A 62 -5.12 11.70 -5.40
N LEU A 63 -5.70 12.30 -4.37
CA LEU A 63 -5.35 12.10 -2.96
C LEU A 63 -6.35 11.13 -2.32
N ALA A 64 -5.92 9.92 -2.00
CA ALA A 64 -6.72 8.97 -1.25
C ALA A 64 -6.60 9.20 0.26
N LEU A 65 -7.73 9.14 0.96
CA LEU A 65 -7.79 9.19 2.42
C LEU A 65 -7.91 7.77 2.96
N ASP A 66 -7.02 7.43 3.89
CA ASP A 66 -6.90 6.14 4.55
C ASP A 66 -6.38 4.99 3.66
N VAL A 67 -7.14 4.65 2.61
CA VAL A 67 -6.89 3.57 1.65
C VAL A 67 -7.55 3.97 0.32
N PRO A 68 -6.91 3.79 -0.85
CA PRO A 68 -7.58 4.01 -2.13
C PRO A 68 -8.82 3.13 -2.26
N SER A 69 -9.96 3.73 -2.58
CA SER A 69 -11.23 3.02 -2.67
C SER A 69 -11.16 1.88 -3.67
N GLY A 70 -11.53 0.68 -3.23
CA GLY A 70 -11.42 -0.56 -4.03
C GLY A 70 -10.22 -1.43 -3.66
N VAL A 71 -9.31 -0.93 -2.82
CA VAL A 71 -8.18 -1.69 -2.27
C VAL A 71 -8.55 -2.30 -0.91
N ASP A 72 -8.16 -3.55 -0.71
CA ASP A 72 -8.21 -4.24 0.58
C ASP A 72 -7.01 -3.81 1.44
N ALA A 73 -7.31 -3.22 2.60
CA ALA A 73 -6.34 -2.62 3.51
C ALA A 73 -5.39 -3.62 4.17
N ASP A 74 -5.77 -4.89 4.26
CA ASP A 74 -5.01 -5.93 4.95
C ASP A 74 -4.14 -6.72 3.96
N THR A 75 -4.68 -6.99 2.76
CA THR A 75 -4.05 -7.88 1.79
C THR A 75 -3.44 -7.18 0.58
N GLY A 76 -3.83 -5.94 0.31
CA GLY A 76 -3.36 -5.18 -0.85
C GLY A 76 -3.94 -5.64 -2.19
N HIS A 77 -4.93 -6.53 -2.16
CA HIS A 77 -5.69 -6.89 -3.36
C HIS A 77 -6.64 -5.78 -3.76
N ALA A 78 -6.82 -5.60 -5.07
CA ALA A 78 -7.85 -4.75 -5.65
C ALA A 78 -8.74 -5.64 -6.53
N THR A 79 -9.91 -6.04 -6.02
CA THR A 79 -10.82 -6.90 -6.78
C THR A 79 -11.71 -6.05 -7.67
N GLY A 80 -11.47 -6.11 -8.99
CA GLY A 80 -12.23 -5.32 -9.97
C GLY A 80 -11.55 -3.99 -10.25
N ILE A 81 -12.22 -2.88 -9.95
CA ILE A 81 -11.68 -1.53 -10.12
C ILE A 81 -11.38 -0.88 -8.77
N ALA A 82 -10.26 -0.18 -8.69
CA ALA A 82 -9.86 0.63 -7.56
C ALA A 82 -9.35 1.99 -8.03
N ILE A 83 -9.30 2.95 -7.10
CA ILE A 83 -8.69 4.25 -7.33
C ILE A 83 -7.19 4.07 -7.55
N ASP A 84 -6.69 4.73 -8.60
CA ASP A 84 -5.26 4.90 -8.86
C ASP A 84 -4.86 6.27 -8.29
N ALA A 85 -4.23 6.26 -7.11
CA ALA A 85 -3.91 7.46 -6.35
C ALA A 85 -2.46 7.88 -6.55
N ASP A 86 -2.23 9.19 -6.70
CA ASP A 86 -0.88 9.78 -6.68
C ASP A 86 -0.32 9.82 -5.25
N HIS A 87 -1.19 9.97 -4.25
CA HIS A 87 -0.83 10.01 -2.84
C HIS A 87 -1.94 9.42 -1.96
N THR A 88 -1.56 8.69 -0.92
CA THR A 88 -2.47 8.20 0.12
C THR A 88 -2.06 8.71 1.49
N LEU A 89 -2.99 9.38 2.18
CA LEU A 89 -2.84 9.78 3.58
C LEU A 89 -3.48 8.72 4.49
N GLU A 90 -2.65 7.85 5.05
CA GLU A 90 -3.06 6.84 6.02
C GLU A 90 -3.40 7.50 7.36
N PHE A 91 -4.46 7.05 8.05
CA PHE A 91 -4.77 7.48 9.41
C PHE A 91 -4.40 6.44 10.47
N LEU A 92 -3.97 6.92 11.64
CA LEU A 92 -3.68 6.16 12.87
C LEU A 92 -2.49 5.21 12.79
N ALA A 93 -2.48 4.31 11.81
CA ALA A 93 -1.41 3.35 11.59
C ALA A 93 -1.22 3.08 10.09
N PRO A 94 -0.02 2.65 9.67
CA PRO A 94 0.20 2.10 8.34
C PRO A 94 -0.63 0.83 8.09
N LYS A 95 -1.11 0.66 6.86
CA LYS A 95 -1.87 -0.51 6.41
C LYS A 95 -0.91 -1.50 5.78
N ALA A 96 -0.99 -2.77 6.18
CA ALA A 96 -0.15 -3.82 5.60
C ALA A 96 -0.43 -3.99 4.10
N GLY A 97 -1.72 -3.93 3.72
CA GLY A 97 -2.17 -4.08 2.34
C GLY A 97 -1.57 -3.05 1.39
N LEU A 98 -1.40 -1.80 1.83
CA LEU A 98 -0.81 -0.73 1.00
C LEU A 98 0.68 -0.92 0.66
N ARG A 99 1.31 -1.97 1.21
CA ARG A 99 2.73 -2.29 1.03
C ARG A 99 2.95 -3.58 0.26
N THR A 100 1.88 -4.20 -0.24
CA THR A 100 1.92 -5.48 -0.94
C THR A 100 0.91 -5.51 -2.09
N GLY A 101 0.91 -6.60 -2.85
CA GLY A 101 -0.10 -6.85 -3.89
C GLY A 101 -0.19 -5.75 -4.93
N ALA A 102 -1.42 -5.54 -5.43
CA ALA A 102 -1.74 -4.51 -6.42
C ALA A 102 -1.71 -3.09 -5.83
N ALA A 103 -1.95 -2.96 -4.52
CA ALA A 103 -1.98 -1.66 -3.85
C ALA A 103 -0.67 -0.87 -4.00
N ARG A 104 0.48 -1.54 -4.18
CA ARG A 104 1.77 -0.88 -4.42
C ARG A 104 1.79 0.01 -5.66
N ASP A 105 0.98 -0.34 -6.65
CA ASP A 105 0.86 0.42 -7.90
C ASP A 105 -0.32 1.40 -7.89
N LEU A 106 -1.19 1.33 -6.87
CA LEU A 106 -2.43 2.12 -6.78
C LEU A 106 -2.43 3.16 -5.66
N ALA A 107 -1.55 3.02 -4.66
CA ALA A 107 -1.56 3.89 -3.47
C ALA A 107 -0.67 5.12 -3.59
N GLY A 108 0.15 5.19 -4.64
CA GLY A 108 1.09 6.28 -4.87
C GLY A 108 2.05 6.48 -3.70
N THR A 109 2.32 7.74 -3.36
CA THR A 109 3.14 8.09 -2.19
C THR A 109 2.34 7.93 -0.91
N LEU A 110 2.91 7.27 0.10
CA LEU A 110 2.25 7.05 1.40
C LEU A 110 2.73 8.06 2.44
N SER A 111 1.79 8.64 3.19
CA SER A 111 2.06 9.43 4.40
C SER A 111 1.13 9.01 5.54
N LEU A 112 1.53 9.24 6.79
CA LEU A 112 0.74 8.87 7.97
C LEU A 112 0.35 10.11 8.77
N ALA A 113 -0.95 10.25 9.04
CA ALA A 113 -1.48 11.12 10.08
C ALA A 113 -1.87 10.26 11.29
N ASP A 114 -1.10 10.34 12.37
CA ASP A 114 -1.32 9.60 13.62
C ASP A 114 -2.54 10.08 14.42
N LEU A 115 -3.11 11.24 14.04
CA LEU A 115 -4.22 11.91 14.68
C LEU A 115 -4.02 12.14 16.19
N GLN A 116 -2.77 12.10 16.66
CA GLN A 116 -2.41 12.18 18.07
C GLN A 116 -3.15 11.18 18.97
N VAL A 117 -3.62 10.07 18.40
CA VAL A 117 -4.29 9.00 19.15
C VAL A 117 -3.19 8.05 19.63
N PRO A 118 -3.07 7.80 20.95
CA PRO A 118 -2.11 6.83 21.45
C PRO A 118 -2.38 5.46 20.82
N SER A 119 -1.35 4.81 20.29
CA SER A 119 -1.44 3.47 19.67
C SER A 119 -1.70 2.34 20.68
N ALA A 120 -2.17 2.66 21.88
CA ALA A 120 -2.27 1.73 22.99
C ALA A 120 -3.34 0.67 22.70
N GLY A 121 -2.89 -0.57 22.53
CA GLY A 121 -3.75 -1.76 22.53
C GLY A 121 -4.05 -2.39 21.17
N VAL A 122 -3.33 -2.03 20.10
CA VAL A 122 -3.42 -2.74 18.82
C VAL A 122 -2.11 -3.49 18.57
N ASP A 123 -2.19 -4.82 18.53
CA ASP A 123 -1.06 -5.66 18.15
C ASP A 123 -0.77 -5.46 16.66
N ALA A 124 0.52 -5.35 16.32
CA ALA A 124 0.93 -5.26 14.92
C ALA A 124 0.60 -6.57 14.19
N SER A 125 -0.12 -6.48 13.07
CA SER A 125 -0.43 -7.63 12.21
C SER A 125 0.77 -8.09 11.37
N ALA A 126 1.75 -7.21 11.19
CA ALA A 126 2.99 -7.48 10.45
C ALA A 126 4.12 -6.54 10.91
N GLU A 127 5.36 -6.96 10.67
CA GLU A 127 6.56 -6.14 10.86
C GLU A 127 7.11 -5.71 9.49
N ARG A 128 7.39 -4.42 9.34
CA ARG A 128 8.03 -3.90 8.12
C ARG A 128 9.54 -3.88 8.30
N LEU A 129 10.21 -4.77 7.59
CA LEU A 129 11.67 -4.79 7.52
C LEU A 129 12.21 -3.63 6.70
N ASN A 130 13.34 -3.08 7.14
CA ASN A 130 14.09 -2.06 6.45
C ASN A 130 15.61 -2.35 6.51
N ALA A 131 16.42 -1.50 5.86
CA ALA A 131 17.85 -1.73 5.75
C ALA A 131 18.57 -1.74 7.11
N ASP A 132 18.07 -1.01 8.11
CA ASP A 132 18.68 -0.95 9.44
C ASP A 132 18.52 -2.27 10.20
N ASP A 133 17.50 -3.08 9.85
CA ASP A 133 17.31 -4.41 10.43
C ASP A 133 18.40 -5.39 9.98
N LEU A 134 19.02 -5.17 8.82
CA LEU A 134 20.08 -6.04 8.30
C LEU A 134 21.28 -6.12 9.24
N ALA A 135 21.60 -5.03 9.95
CA ALA A 135 22.71 -5.01 10.90
C ALA A 135 22.51 -6.00 12.07
N ARG A 136 21.27 -6.40 12.35
CA ARG A 136 20.95 -7.40 13.38
C ARG A 136 21.28 -8.83 12.92
N TRP A 137 21.26 -9.09 11.62
CA TRP A 137 21.45 -10.42 11.05
C TRP A 137 22.81 -10.60 10.37
N LEU A 138 23.34 -9.53 9.76
CA LEU A 138 24.60 -9.53 9.01
C LEU A 138 25.70 -8.87 9.83
N LEU A 139 26.21 -9.61 10.83
CA LEU A 139 27.28 -9.13 11.69
C LEU A 139 28.62 -9.02 10.93
N PRO A 140 29.47 -8.02 11.25
CA PRO A 140 30.80 -7.89 10.65
C PRO A 140 31.66 -9.14 10.85
N ARG A 141 32.36 -9.56 9.79
CA ARG A 141 33.29 -10.69 9.85
C ARG A 141 34.58 -10.30 10.56
N ARG A 142 35.06 -11.17 11.46
CA ARG A 142 36.37 -10.98 12.11
C ARG A 142 37.49 -11.06 11.07
N ARG A 143 38.52 -10.22 11.25
CA ARG A 143 39.66 -10.12 10.31
C ARG A 143 40.53 -11.37 10.28
N ASP A 144 40.55 -12.14 11.36
CA ASP A 144 41.30 -13.39 11.54
C ASP A 144 40.50 -14.64 11.14
N SER A 145 39.43 -14.48 10.36
CA SER A 145 38.57 -15.59 9.97
C SER A 145 39.13 -16.39 8.79
N HIS A 146 38.82 -17.69 8.74
CA HIS A 146 39.16 -18.60 7.64
C HIS A 146 37.90 -19.23 7.02
N LYS A 147 38.02 -19.82 5.83
CA LYS A 147 36.91 -20.44 5.07
C LYS A 147 36.06 -21.46 5.83
N GLY A 148 36.54 -21.98 6.95
CA GLY A 148 35.82 -22.95 7.79
C GLY A 148 34.83 -22.31 8.77
N LEU A 149 34.97 -21.01 9.06
CA LEU A 149 34.13 -20.27 10.00
C LEU A 149 32.87 -19.69 9.36
N HIS A 150 32.77 -19.71 8.03
CA HIS A 150 31.67 -19.09 7.27
C HIS A 150 30.75 -20.13 6.63
N GLY A 151 30.72 -21.34 7.19
CA GLY A 151 29.89 -22.44 6.72
C GLY A 151 30.36 -23.04 5.38
N ARG A 152 29.58 -24.00 4.90
CA ARG A 152 29.73 -24.63 3.57
C ARG A 152 28.33 -24.84 3.02
N VAL A 153 28.13 -24.54 1.75
CA VAL A 153 26.83 -24.70 1.09
C VAL A 153 26.98 -25.67 -0.06
N LEU A 154 26.03 -26.60 -0.18
CA LEU A 154 25.86 -27.46 -1.35
C LEU A 154 24.57 -27.01 -2.06
N CYS A 155 24.70 -26.53 -3.29
CA CYS A 155 23.56 -26.16 -4.13
C CYS A 155 23.22 -27.34 -5.05
N ILE A 156 21.99 -27.86 -4.96
CA ILE A 156 21.49 -28.94 -5.80
C ILE A 156 20.28 -28.40 -6.58
N GLY A 157 20.34 -28.45 -7.90
CA GLY A 157 19.26 -28.00 -8.76
C GLY A 157 19.71 -27.86 -10.22
N GLY A 158 18.75 -27.63 -11.10
CA GLY A 158 18.95 -27.55 -12.54
C GLY A 158 18.52 -28.81 -13.28
N ASP A 159 18.30 -28.65 -14.58
CA ASP A 159 18.00 -29.70 -15.56
C ASP A 159 18.64 -29.30 -16.90
N HIS A 160 18.52 -30.13 -17.94
CA HIS A 160 19.00 -29.83 -19.28
C HIS A 160 18.44 -28.49 -19.78
N GLY A 161 19.33 -27.51 -19.94
CA GLY A 161 18.97 -26.14 -20.36
C GLY A 161 18.51 -25.21 -19.23
N LEU A 162 18.40 -25.69 -17.98
CA LEU A 162 17.92 -24.94 -16.82
C LEU A 162 18.96 -24.77 -15.70
N GLY A 163 20.26 -24.86 -16.04
CA GLY A 163 21.36 -24.74 -15.08
C GLY A 163 21.56 -23.32 -14.49
N GLY A 164 20.96 -22.29 -15.07
CA GLY A 164 21.19 -20.89 -14.65
C GLY A 164 20.77 -20.61 -13.21
N ALA A 165 19.65 -21.20 -12.75
CA ALA A 165 19.14 -20.94 -11.40
C ALA A 165 20.09 -21.43 -10.30
N VAL A 166 20.66 -22.63 -10.46
CA VAL A 166 21.62 -23.17 -9.47
C VAL A 166 22.94 -22.41 -9.48
N MET A 167 23.37 -21.90 -10.65
CA MET A 167 24.57 -21.08 -10.77
C MET A 167 24.41 -19.74 -10.03
N LEU A 168 23.29 -19.05 -10.21
CA LEU A 168 23.00 -17.79 -9.51
C LEU A 168 22.91 -17.99 -7.99
N ALA A 169 22.30 -19.09 -7.54
CA ALA A 169 22.23 -19.41 -6.11
C ALA A 169 23.62 -19.65 -5.50
N ALA A 170 24.47 -20.42 -6.19
CA ALA A 170 25.84 -20.68 -5.73
C ALA A 170 26.68 -19.40 -5.70
N GLU A 171 26.55 -18.53 -6.70
CA GLU A 171 27.26 -17.26 -6.75
C GLU A 171 26.79 -16.30 -5.65
N ALA A 172 25.48 -16.21 -5.40
CA ALA A 172 24.94 -15.41 -4.29
C ALA A 172 25.49 -15.87 -2.94
N ALA A 173 25.53 -17.19 -2.69
CA ALA A 173 26.08 -17.75 -1.46
C ALA A 173 27.57 -17.44 -1.25
N LEU A 174 28.35 -17.27 -2.32
CA LEU A 174 29.77 -16.89 -2.23
C LEU A 174 29.98 -15.39 -1.94
N ARG A 175 29.01 -14.53 -2.30
CA ARG A 175 29.11 -13.07 -2.19
C ARG A 175 28.58 -12.51 -0.87
N THR A 176 27.75 -13.28 -0.16
CA THR A 176 27.19 -12.94 1.17
C THR A 176 28.06 -13.45 2.30
#